data_AF-A0A4R9FVC5-F1
#
_entry.id   AF-A0A4R9FVC5-F1
#
_cell.length_a   1.000
_cell.length_b   1.000
_cell.length_c   1.000
_cell.angle_alpha   90.00
_cell.angle_beta   90.00
_cell.angle_gamma   90.00
#
_symmetry.space_group_name_H-M   'P 1'
#
loop_
_entity.id
_entity.type
_entity.pdbx_description
1 polymer ?
#
loop_
_entity_poly.entity_id
_entity_poly.type
_entity_poly.pdbx_seq_one_letter_code
_entity_poly.pdbx_strand_id
1 'polypeptide(L)'
;MKFEKGTEKNPSGNLIVYCNVVGENPLFPGGKIIASNVVVSFLRIGENFPVVTFPPVSLDSYDDLKRIITDHYDKYDVVKIKDFEMPAGQEDSNSYIKERMDHFENVVIRYVELCKNREGGSFPVQEKEPEGVRDYLDALANLSLKVRRSSGIAREASLLHMERLVETFSGKHPEFDLHNFRKALEVPGQTGEELVGLYLQKFNAISYERYEDASDLNKKIQALEAV
;
A
#
# COMPACT_ATOMS: atom_id res chain seq x y z
N MET A 1 -10.98 12.69 5.89
CA MET A 1 -11.86 11.67 6.48
C MET A 1 -12.21 12.16 7.88
N LYS A 2 -13.48 12.09 8.30
CA LYS A 2 -13.88 12.52 9.65
C LYS A 2 -14.56 11.34 10.33
N PHE A 3 -13.95 10.86 11.40
CA PHE A 3 -14.53 9.80 12.22
C PHE A 3 -15.64 10.40 13.07
N GLU A 4 -16.83 9.79 13.01
CA GLU A 4 -17.87 10.02 13.99
C GLU A 4 -17.63 9.16 15.24
N LYS A 5 -17.05 7.97 15.05
CA LYS A 5 -16.59 7.09 16.11
C LYS A 5 -15.29 6.42 15.70
N GLY A 6 -14.40 6.21 16.66
CA GLY A 6 -13.04 5.73 16.39
C GLY A 6 -12.02 6.85 16.37
N THR A 7 -10.76 6.52 16.07
CA THR A 7 -9.69 7.52 15.98
C THR A 7 -8.71 7.18 14.87
N GLU A 8 -8.13 8.21 14.25
CA GLU A 8 -7.04 8.03 13.29
C GLU A 8 -5.79 7.39 13.91
N LYS A 9 -5.58 7.58 15.22
CA LYS A 9 -4.40 7.07 15.94
C LYS A 9 -4.47 5.59 16.26
N ASN A 10 -5.67 5.06 16.47
CA ASN A 10 -5.88 3.67 16.87
C ASN A 10 -7.13 3.10 16.15
N PRO A 11 -7.09 2.98 14.80
CA PRO A 11 -8.18 2.40 14.02
C PRO A 11 -8.38 0.93 14.37
N SER A 12 -9.62 0.51 14.55
CA SER A 12 -10.07 -0.84 14.92
C SER A 12 -9.79 -1.93 13.88
N GLY A 13 -9.56 -1.57 12.61
CA GLY A 13 -9.50 -2.52 11.50
C GLY A 13 -10.88 -2.90 10.95
N ASN A 14 -11.96 -2.35 11.48
CA ASN A 14 -13.33 -2.66 11.05
C ASN A 14 -14.12 -1.36 10.87
N LEU A 15 -14.22 -0.88 9.64
CA LEU A 15 -14.77 0.43 9.30
C LEU A 15 -16.17 0.31 8.72
N ILE A 16 -17.11 1.04 9.31
CA ILE A 16 -18.38 1.37 8.68
C ILE A 16 -18.24 2.73 8.00
N VAL A 17 -18.42 2.75 6.68
CA VAL A 17 -18.56 3.97 5.90
C VAL A 17 -20.02 4.14 5.54
N TYR A 18 -20.58 5.32 5.78
CA TYR A 18 -21.97 5.57 5.42
C TYR A 18 -22.23 7.00 4.91
N CYS A 19 -23.35 7.17 4.22
CA CYS A 19 -23.88 8.48 3.82
C CYS A 19 -25.39 8.50 3.95
N ASN A 20 -25.95 9.71 4.12
CA ASN A 20 -27.39 9.88 3.94
C ASN A 20 -27.72 9.93 2.45
N VAL A 21 -28.92 9.47 2.10
CA VAL A 21 -29.48 9.64 0.77
C VAL A 21 -30.49 10.78 0.79
N VAL A 22 -30.31 11.73 -0.12
CA VAL A 22 -31.27 12.79 -0.41
C VAL A 22 -31.96 12.43 -1.74
N GLY A 23 -33.26 12.17 -1.68
CA GLY A 23 -34.03 11.70 -2.84
C GLY A 23 -34.13 10.18 -2.92
N GLU A 24 -34.13 9.64 -4.14
CA GLU A 24 -34.31 8.21 -4.38
C GLU A 24 -33.00 7.44 -4.17
N ASN A 25 -33.08 6.34 -3.42
CA ASN A 25 -31.93 5.50 -3.13
C ASN A 25 -31.72 4.48 -4.26
N PRO A 26 -30.53 4.45 -4.88
CA PRO A 26 -30.25 3.60 -6.03
C PRO A 26 -30.16 2.11 -5.69
N LEU A 27 -29.99 1.73 -4.42
CA LEU A 27 -29.88 0.34 -3.98
C LEU A 27 -31.24 -0.25 -3.57
N PHE A 28 -32.03 0.54 -2.83
CA PHE A 28 -33.34 0.10 -2.36
C PHE A 28 -34.28 1.31 -2.18
N PRO A 29 -35.41 1.37 -2.92
CA PRO A 29 -36.35 2.48 -2.82
C PRO A 29 -36.81 2.73 -1.38
N GLY A 30 -36.77 3.99 -0.94
CA GLY A 30 -37.21 4.41 0.40
C GLY A 30 -36.14 4.36 1.50
N GLY A 31 -35.01 3.69 1.28
CA GLY A 31 -33.90 3.68 2.25
C GLY A 31 -33.19 5.03 2.32
N LYS A 32 -32.89 5.50 3.53
CA LYS A 32 -32.33 6.85 3.77
C LYS A 32 -30.83 6.87 4.02
N ILE A 33 -30.23 5.71 4.22
CA ILE A 33 -28.80 5.54 4.47
C ILE A 33 -28.25 4.49 3.50
N ILE A 34 -27.06 4.75 2.95
CA ILE A 34 -26.22 3.73 2.34
C ILE A 34 -25.01 3.53 3.23
N ALA A 35 -24.76 2.29 3.64
CA ALA A 35 -23.62 1.92 4.47
C ALA A 35 -22.86 0.74 3.87
N SER A 36 -21.55 0.69 4.06
CA SER A 36 -20.72 -0.47 3.70
C SER A 36 -19.74 -0.74 4.83
N ASN A 37 -19.44 -2.02 5.04
CA ASN A 37 -18.43 -2.46 5.99
C ASN A 37 -17.13 -2.78 5.25
N VAL A 38 -16.00 -2.34 5.81
CA VAL A 38 -14.66 -2.56 5.31
C VAL A 38 -13.82 -3.14 6.44
N VAL A 39 -13.35 -4.36 6.25
CA VAL A 39 -12.52 -5.07 7.23
C VAL A 39 -11.09 -5.12 6.72
N VAL A 40 -10.18 -4.51 7.49
CA VAL A 40 -8.74 -4.58 7.30
C VAL A 40 -8.19 -5.57 8.31
N SER A 41 -7.61 -6.67 7.81
CA SER A 41 -6.92 -7.63 8.66
C SER A 41 -5.54 -7.10 9.02
N PHE A 42 -5.21 -7.11 10.31
CA PHE A 42 -3.85 -6.82 10.78
C PHE A 42 -2.87 -7.98 10.53
N LEU A 43 -3.32 -9.08 9.91
CA LEU A 43 -2.42 -10.11 9.40
C LEU A 43 -1.63 -9.55 8.21
N ARG A 44 -0.35 -9.27 8.44
CA ARG A 44 0.56 -8.75 7.42
C ARG A 44 1.08 -9.88 6.53
N ILE A 45 0.95 -9.72 5.21
CA ILE A 45 1.58 -10.58 4.20
C ILE A 45 2.55 -9.68 3.39
N GLY A 46 3.84 -9.70 3.75
CA GLY A 46 4.81 -8.74 3.19
C GLY A 46 4.45 -7.31 3.61
N GLU A 47 4.29 -6.38 2.66
CA GLU A 47 3.84 -4.99 2.92
C GLU A 47 2.31 -4.81 2.84
N ASN A 48 1.58 -5.89 2.61
CA ASN A 48 0.15 -5.85 2.32
C ASN A 48 -0.68 -6.26 3.54
N PHE A 49 -1.75 -5.50 3.76
CA PHE A 49 -2.80 -5.80 4.72
C PHE A 49 -4.00 -6.30 3.91
N PRO A 50 -4.48 -7.55 4.13
CA PRO A 50 -5.68 -8.03 3.47
C PRO A 50 -6.87 -7.14 3.81
N VAL A 51 -7.63 -6.75 2.79
CA VAL A 51 -8.82 -5.90 2.94
C VAL A 51 -10.00 -6.60 2.29
N VAL A 52 -11.13 -6.60 2.99
CA VAL A 52 -12.42 -7.07 2.46
C VAL A 52 -13.40 -5.91 2.55
N THR A 53 -13.93 -5.50 1.40
CA THR A 53 -15.03 -4.53 1.30
C THR A 53 -16.31 -5.29 1.04
N PHE A 54 -17.29 -5.15 1.93
CA PHE A 54 -18.60 -5.76 1.77
C PHE A 54 -19.50 -4.88 0.88
N PRO A 55 -20.41 -5.49 0.10
CA PRO A 55 -21.37 -4.73 -0.70
C PRO A 55 -22.14 -3.72 0.15
N PRO A 56 -22.48 -2.54 -0.41
CA PRO A 56 -23.25 -1.55 0.32
C PRO A 56 -24.67 -2.07 0.60
N VAL A 57 -25.19 -1.71 1.77
CA VAL A 57 -26.54 -2.01 2.23
C VAL A 57 -27.32 -0.72 2.39
N SER A 58 -28.64 -0.81 2.13
CA SER A 58 -29.58 0.28 2.35
C SER A 58 -30.23 0.11 3.71
N LEU A 59 -30.35 1.20 4.48
CA LEU A 59 -31.00 1.23 5.79
C LEU A 59 -32.03 2.36 5.85
N ASP A 60 -33.10 2.15 6.63
CA ASP A 60 -34.20 3.11 6.75
C ASP A 60 -33.82 4.35 7.56
N SER A 61 -32.90 4.20 8.51
CA SER A 61 -32.46 5.28 9.39
C SER A 61 -31.05 5.09 9.93
N TYR A 62 -30.48 6.18 10.46
CA TYR A 62 -29.22 6.11 11.22
C TYR A 62 -29.36 5.34 12.53
N ASP A 63 -30.57 5.28 13.11
CA ASP A 63 -30.81 4.48 14.32
C ASP A 63 -30.74 2.98 14.03
N ASP A 64 -31.13 2.54 12.82
CA ASP A 64 -30.94 1.15 12.40
C ASP A 64 -29.47 0.81 12.20
N LEU A 65 -28.69 1.74 11.64
CA LEU A 65 -27.24 1.59 11.57
C LEU A 65 -26.64 1.45 12.97
N LYS A 66 -27.05 2.32 13.92
CA LYS A 66 -26.62 2.22 15.32
C LYS A 66 -26.96 0.88 15.93
N ARG A 67 -28.19 0.38 15.76
CA ARG A 67 -28.61 -0.91 16.32
C ARG A 67 -27.70 -2.05 15.86
N ILE A 68 -27.33 -2.08 14.58
CA ILE A 68 -26.43 -3.10 14.02
C ILE A 68 -25.06 -3.07 14.71
N ILE A 69 -24.54 -1.89 15.02
CA ILE A 69 -23.22 -1.74 15.63
C ILE A 69 -23.25 -1.69 17.16
N THR A 70 -24.41 -1.55 17.82
CA THR A 70 -24.51 -1.26 19.27
C THR A 70 -23.92 -2.38 20.13
N ASP A 71 -24.21 -3.64 19.82
CA ASP A 71 -23.76 -4.79 20.62
C ASP A 71 -22.22 -4.96 20.61
N HIS A 72 -21.56 -4.31 19.65
CA HIS A 72 -20.12 -4.39 19.42
C HIS A 72 -19.55 -3.00 19.11
N TYR A 73 -20.14 -1.94 19.68
CA TYR A 73 -19.90 -0.55 19.27
C TYR A 73 -18.42 -0.20 19.29
N ASP A 74 -17.69 -0.71 20.29
CA ASP A 74 -16.26 -0.48 20.49
C ASP A 74 -15.38 -1.08 19.39
N LYS A 75 -15.87 -2.09 18.67
CA LYS A 75 -15.12 -2.83 17.64
C LYS A 75 -15.15 -2.20 16.25
N TYR A 76 -15.97 -1.17 16.02
CA TYR A 76 -16.12 -0.54 14.70
C TYR A 76 -15.64 0.89 14.68
N ASP A 77 -14.90 1.32 13.66
CA ASP A 77 -14.80 2.73 13.35
C ASP A 77 -15.97 3.16 12.46
N VAL A 78 -16.41 4.41 12.59
CA VAL A 78 -17.54 4.93 11.81
C VAL A 78 -17.15 6.24 11.17
N VAL A 79 -17.24 6.27 9.85
CA VAL A 79 -16.96 7.45 9.02
C VAL A 79 -18.19 7.80 8.21
N LYS A 80 -18.64 9.05 8.35
CA LYS A 80 -19.62 9.63 7.46
C LYS A 80 -18.91 10.27 6.26
N ILE A 81 -19.30 9.86 5.04
CA ILE A 81 -18.89 10.54 3.81
C ILE A 81 -19.97 11.55 3.39
N LYS A 82 -19.70 12.31 2.33
CA LYS A 82 -20.66 13.27 1.78
C LYS A 82 -22.01 12.58 1.55
N ASP A 83 -23.11 13.28 1.77
CA ASP A 83 -24.43 12.72 1.47
C ASP A 83 -24.53 12.41 -0.04
N PHE A 84 -25.34 11.43 -0.39
CA PHE A 84 -25.62 10.98 -1.74
C PHE A 84 -26.88 11.67 -2.23
N GLU A 85 -26.77 12.40 -3.33
CA GLU A 85 -27.89 13.11 -3.96
C GLU A 85 -27.76 12.93 -5.46
N MET A 86 -28.72 12.23 -6.06
CA MET A 86 -28.67 11.99 -7.50
C MET A 86 -28.87 13.31 -8.26
N PRO A 87 -27.98 13.67 -9.21
CA PRO A 87 -28.17 14.87 -10.01
C PRO A 87 -29.40 14.75 -10.91
N ALA A 88 -30.03 15.90 -11.20
CA ALA A 88 -31.17 15.97 -12.10
C ALA A 88 -30.72 15.81 -13.57
N GLY A 89 -30.53 14.56 -14.03
CA GLY A 89 -30.18 14.24 -15.42
C GLY A 89 -29.55 12.85 -15.58
N GLN A 90 -29.93 12.11 -16.64
CA GLN A 90 -29.46 10.73 -16.87
C GLN A 90 -27.96 10.64 -17.22
N GLU A 91 -27.42 11.55 -18.04
CA GLU A 91 -25.99 11.54 -18.40
C GLU A 91 -25.10 11.88 -17.19
N ASP A 92 -25.57 12.79 -16.33
CA ASP A 92 -24.87 13.20 -15.11
C ASP A 92 -24.93 12.11 -14.01
N SER A 93 -25.95 11.25 -14.03
CA SER A 93 -26.16 10.21 -13.03
C SER A 93 -25.05 9.15 -13.01
N ASN A 94 -24.65 8.65 -14.18
CA ASN A 94 -23.60 7.62 -14.27
C ASN A 94 -22.23 8.15 -13.87
N SER A 95 -21.90 9.37 -14.32
CA SER A 95 -20.67 10.06 -13.95
C SER A 95 -20.61 10.31 -12.43
N TYR A 96 -21.73 10.76 -11.85
CA TYR A 96 -21.85 10.96 -10.42
C TYR A 96 -21.67 9.66 -9.63
N ILE A 97 -22.34 8.56 -10.01
CA ILE A 97 -22.17 7.26 -9.34
C ILE A 97 -20.70 6.84 -9.35
N LYS A 98 -20.00 7.01 -10.48
CA LYS A 98 -18.56 6.72 -10.56
C LYS A 98 -17.74 7.59 -9.61
N GLU A 99 -17.97 8.90 -9.59
CA GLU A 99 -17.31 9.82 -8.64
C GLU A 99 -17.56 9.40 -7.19
N ARG A 100 -18.78 8.94 -6.87
CA ARG A 100 -19.14 8.46 -5.54
C ARG A 100 -18.40 7.18 -5.15
N MET A 101 -18.21 6.26 -6.10
CA MET A 101 -17.41 5.05 -5.90
C MET A 101 -15.93 5.39 -5.71
N ASP A 102 -15.37 6.27 -6.55
CA ASP A 102 -13.99 6.73 -6.42
C ASP A 102 -13.76 7.41 -5.05
N HIS A 103 -14.71 8.20 -4.56
CA HIS A 103 -14.64 8.82 -3.24
C HIS A 103 -14.68 7.78 -2.11
N PHE A 104 -15.49 6.73 -2.24
CA PHE A 104 -15.53 5.63 -1.29
C PHE A 104 -14.22 4.84 -1.29
N GLU A 105 -13.66 4.51 -2.46
CA GLU A 105 -12.37 3.83 -2.59
C GLU A 105 -11.24 4.63 -1.93
N ASN A 106 -11.22 5.96 -2.14
CA ASN A 106 -10.26 6.84 -1.48
C ASN A 106 -10.37 6.81 0.06
N VAL A 107 -11.59 6.65 0.60
CA VAL A 107 -11.79 6.46 2.05
C VAL A 107 -11.23 5.13 2.52
N VAL A 108 -11.45 4.04 1.77
CA VAL A 108 -10.88 2.72 2.06
C VAL A 108 -9.35 2.77 2.06
N ILE A 109 -8.74 3.33 1.02
CA ILE A 109 -7.28 3.46 0.89
C ILE A 109 -6.71 4.21 2.10
N ARG A 110 -7.28 5.36 2.45
CA ARG A 110 -6.85 6.15 3.61
C ARG A 110 -7.01 5.39 4.92
N TYR A 111 -8.08 4.64 5.09
CA TYR A 111 -8.29 3.86 6.31
C TYR A 111 -7.31 2.70 6.43
N VAL A 112 -6.96 2.04 5.32
CA VAL A 112 -5.91 1.03 5.28
C VAL A 112 -4.56 1.64 5.66
N GLU A 113 -4.24 2.84 5.17
CA GLU A 113 -3.04 3.57 5.58
C GLU A 113 -3.02 3.88 7.08
N LEU A 114 -4.16 4.26 7.67
CA LEU A 114 -4.24 4.46 9.12
C LEU A 114 -4.01 3.14 9.88
N CYS A 115 -4.57 2.03 9.40
CA CYS A 115 -4.36 0.70 9.99
C CYS A 115 -2.88 0.28 9.90
N LYS A 116 -2.23 0.55 8.77
CA LYS A 116 -0.79 0.37 8.57
C LYS A 116 0.02 1.22 9.55
N ASN A 117 -0.34 2.49 9.70
CA ASN A 117 0.36 3.42 10.58
C ASN A 117 0.15 3.10 12.07
N ARG A 118 -0.99 2.53 12.44
CA ARG A 118 -1.26 2.00 13.79
C ARG A 118 -0.29 0.88 14.15
N GLU A 119 -0.13 -0.09 13.25
CA GLU A 119 0.86 -1.16 13.42
C GLU A 119 2.29 -0.62 13.27
N GLY A 120 2.48 0.46 12.51
CA GLY A 120 3.74 1.24 12.44
C GLY A 120 4.02 2.11 13.67
N GLY A 121 3.07 2.20 14.61
CA GLY A 121 3.19 2.90 15.88
C GLY A 121 3.59 1.95 17.00
N SER A 122 4.90 1.79 17.21
CA SER A 122 5.47 1.11 18.40
C SER A 122 5.19 -0.40 18.54
N PHE A 123 5.21 -1.13 17.43
CA PHE A 123 6.20 -2.20 17.42
C PHE A 123 7.50 -1.55 16.98
N PRO A 124 8.66 -1.85 17.60
CA PRO A 124 9.83 -1.82 16.74
C PRO A 124 9.41 -2.71 15.58
N VAL A 125 9.33 -2.13 14.38
CA VAL A 125 9.90 -2.86 13.27
C VAL A 125 11.32 -3.06 13.79
N GLN A 126 11.56 -4.16 14.51
CA GLN A 126 12.48 -5.10 13.96
C GLN A 126 11.95 -5.23 12.53
N GLU A 127 12.40 -4.33 11.64
CA GLU A 127 12.99 -4.75 10.40
C GLU A 127 13.81 -5.89 10.94
N LYS A 128 13.27 -7.11 10.86
CA LYS A 128 14.05 -8.28 11.19
C LYS A 128 15.19 -8.05 10.26
N GLU A 129 16.29 -7.52 10.80
CA GLU A 129 17.43 -7.12 9.99
C GLU A 129 17.64 -8.36 9.15
N PRO A 130 17.52 -8.24 7.82
CA PRO A 130 17.38 -9.43 6.98
C PRO A 130 18.38 -10.48 7.45
N GLU A 131 17.89 -11.59 8.00
CA GLU A 131 18.75 -12.46 8.82
C GLU A 131 19.68 -13.28 7.92
N GLY A 132 19.27 -13.46 6.66
CA GLY A 132 20.07 -14.08 5.62
C GLY A 132 20.14 -13.26 4.33
N VAL A 133 21.11 -13.62 3.49
CA VAL A 133 21.35 -13.03 2.17
C VAL A 133 20.07 -12.93 1.34
N ARG A 134 19.22 -13.97 1.33
CA ARG A 134 17.98 -13.96 0.53
C ARG A 134 17.01 -12.86 0.94
N ASP A 135 16.84 -12.65 2.24
CA ASP A 135 15.96 -11.59 2.75
C ASP A 135 16.49 -10.21 2.35
N TYR A 136 17.81 -10.03 2.35
CA TYR A 136 18.45 -8.80 1.84
C TYR A 136 18.19 -8.61 0.34
N LEU A 137 18.31 -9.67 -0.46
CA LEU A 137 18.09 -9.60 -1.91
C LEU A 137 16.62 -9.29 -2.26
N ASP A 138 15.68 -9.90 -1.54
CA ASP A 138 14.25 -9.63 -1.71
C ASP A 138 13.91 -8.19 -1.31
N ALA A 139 14.49 -7.69 -0.21
CA ALA A 139 14.34 -6.29 0.21
C ALA A 139 14.90 -5.31 -0.83
N LEU A 140 16.09 -5.58 -1.39
CA LEU A 140 16.68 -4.75 -2.45
C LEU A 140 15.81 -4.74 -3.70
N ALA A 141 15.30 -5.90 -4.13
CA ALA A 141 14.46 -6.01 -5.31
C ALA A 141 13.16 -5.20 -5.15
N ASN A 142 12.45 -5.40 -4.04
CA ASN A 142 11.21 -4.67 -3.76
C ASN A 142 11.43 -3.15 -3.67
N LEU A 143 12.50 -2.74 -3.00
CA LEU A 143 12.80 -1.33 -2.80
C LEU A 143 13.27 -0.65 -4.10
N SER A 144 14.03 -1.35 -4.95
CA SER A 144 14.41 -0.86 -6.27
C SER A 144 13.20 -0.57 -7.17
N LEU A 145 12.19 -1.45 -7.17
CA LEU A 145 10.93 -1.23 -7.87
C LEU A 145 10.18 -0.01 -7.33
N LYS A 146 10.15 0.14 -6.01
CA LYS A 146 9.52 1.30 -5.34
C LYS A 146 10.23 2.60 -5.70
N VAL A 147 11.56 2.63 -5.69
CA VAL A 147 12.36 3.79 -6.12
C VAL A 147 12.06 4.15 -7.58
N ARG A 148 12.03 3.15 -8.47
CA ARG A 148 11.77 3.35 -9.91
C ARG A 148 10.36 3.87 -10.21
N ARG A 149 9.35 3.42 -9.47
CA ARG A 149 7.93 3.80 -9.65
C ARG A 149 7.53 5.09 -8.92
N SER A 150 8.37 5.62 -8.05
CA SER A 150 8.08 6.81 -7.25
C SER A 150 8.73 8.06 -7.83
N SER A 151 8.13 9.22 -7.54
CA SER A 151 8.63 10.54 -7.92
C SER A 151 8.59 11.51 -6.72
N GLY A 152 9.38 12.59 -6.79
CA GLY A 152 9.45 13.63 -5.75
C GLY A 152 9.81 13.06 -4.36
N ILE A 153 9.12 13.57 -3.33
CA ILE A 153 9.38 13.24 -1.92
C ILE A 153 9.26 11.73 -1.63
N ALA A 154 8.35 11.03 -2.30
CA ALA A 154 8.18 9.58 -2.13
C ALA A 154 9.41 8.79 -2.62
N ARG A 155 10.07 9.29 -3.67
CA ARG A 155 11.32 8.72 -4.19
C ARG A 155 12.48 8.98 -3.23
N GLU A 156 12.61 10.19 -2.71
CA GLU A 156 13.65 10.56 -1.74
C GLU A 156 13.57 9.70 -0.46
N ALA A 157 12.37 9.51 0.08
CA ALA A 157 12.16 8.64 1.23
C ALA A 157 12.55 7.17 0.94
N SER A 158 12.26 6.68 -0.26
CA SER A 158 12.63 5.32 -0.67
C SER A 158 14.14 5.16 -0.89
N LEU A 159 14.81 6.21 -1.38
CA LEU A 159 16.27 6.24 -1.53
C LEU A 159 16.99 6.25 -0.17
N LEU A 160 16.48 7.00 0.81
CA LEU A 160 17.01 6.98 2.18
C LEU A 160 16.90 5.60 2.84
N HIS A 161 15.79 4.90 2.60
CA HIS A 161 15.64 3.53 3.08
C HIS A 161 16.61 2.57 2.35
N MET A 162 16.82 2.78 1.05
CA MET A 162 17.78 2.00 0.25
C MET A 162 19.21 2.18 0.75
N GLU A 163 19.59 3.41 1.11
CA GLU A 163 20.91 3.71 1.66
C GLU A 163 21.18 2.92 2.95
N ARG A 164 20.24 2.92 3.90
CA ARG A 164 20.37 2.14 5.15
C ARG A 164 20.47 0.64 4.91
N LEU A 165 19.67 0.12 3.97
CA LEU A 165 19.70 -1.30 3.60
C LEU A 165 21.04 -1.69 2.98
N VAL A 166 21.56 -0.87 2.07
CA VAL A 166 22.87 -1.07 1.42
C VAL A 166 24.00 -1.01 2.44
N GLU A 167 24.00 -0.04 3.35
CA GLU A 167 25.02 0.07 4.42
C GLU A 167 25.01 -1.17 5.31
N THR A 168 23.83 -1.61 5.75
CA THR A 168 23.71 -2.78 6.62
C THR A 168 24.12 -4.07 5.90
N PHE A 169 23.65 -4.25 4.67
CA PHE A 169 23.93 -5.45 3.90
C PHE A 169 25.41 -5.53 3.48
N SER A 170 26.01 -4.42 3.03
CA SER A 170 27.44 -4.39 2.67
C SER A 170 28.35 -4.61 3.88
N GLY A 171 27.95 -4.16 5.07
CA GLY A 171 28.70 -4.42 6.31
C GLY A 171 28.72 -5.89 6.71
N LYS A 172 27.65 -6.65 6.42
CA LYS A 172 27.56 -8.09 6.73
C LYS A 172 28.05 -8.99 5.61
N HIS A 173 27.89 -8.55 4.37
CA HIS A 173 28.13 -9.33 3.16
C HIS A 173 28.89 -8.49 2.10
N PRO A 174 30.20 -8.28 2.28
CA PRO A 174 31.01 -7.45 1.39
C PRO A 174 31.20 -8.04 -0.02
N GLU A 175 30.88 -9.31 -0.23
CA GLU A 175 30.91 -9.99 -1.53
C GLU A 175 29.89 -9.44 -2.54
N PHE A 176 28.88 -8.69 -2.07
CA PHE A 176 27.89 -8.04 -2.92
C PHE A 176 28.30 -6.60 -3.24
N ASP A 177 28.38 -6.29 -4.53
CA ASP A 177 28.71 -4.96 -5.04
C ASP A 177 27.51 -3.98 -4.95
N LEU A 178 27.09 -3.70 -3.72
CA LEU A 178 25.88 -2.93 -3.43
C LEU A 178 26.04 -1.43 -3.70
N HIS A 179 27.27 -0.94 -3.68
CA HIS A 179 27.56 0.46 -3.98
C HIS A 179 27.31 0.78 -5.46
N ASN A 180 27.75 -0.08 -6.38
CA ASN A 180 27.47 0.14 -7.80
C ASN A 180 26.01 -0.18 -8.15
N PHE A 181 25.37 -1.13 -7.46
CA PHE A 181 23.92 -1.31 -7.55
C PHE A 181 23.15 -0.03 -7.22
N ARG A 182 23.55 0.70 -6.15
CA ARG A 182 22.92 1.98 -5.81
C ARG A 182 23.07 3.01 -6.93
N LYS A 183 24.26 3.14 -7.52
CA LYS A 183 24.49 4.05 -8.66
C LYS A 183 23.60 3.70 -9.85
N ALA A 184 23.38 2.42 -10.11
CA ALA A 184 22.48 1.98 -11.17
C ALA A 184 21.04 2.49 -10.99
N LEU A 185 20.55 2.68 -9.76
CA LEU A 185 19.20 3.23 -9.48
C LEU A 185 19.04 4.71 -9.89
N GLU A 186 20.15 5.43 -10.01
CA GLU A 186 20.18 6.83 -10.41
C GLU A 186 20.18 6.98 -11.94
N VAL A 187 20.65 5.96 -12.67
CA VAL A 187 20.62 5.93 -14.14
C VAL A 187 19.17 5.92 -14.62
N PRO A 188 18.69 6.92 -15.38
CA PRO A 188 17.32 6.98 -15.85
C PRO A 188 17.05 6.03 -17.03
N GLY A 189 15.78 5.76 -17.29
CA GLY A 189 15.34 5.01 -18.47
C GLY A 189 15.66 3.51 -18.44
N GLN A 190 15.51 2.89 -19.61
CA GLN A 190 15.59 1.44 -19.79
C GLN A 190 16.97 0.86 -19.44
N THR A 191 18.05 1.59 -19.73
CA THR A 191 19.42 1.21 -19.35
C THR A 191 19.56 1.04 -17.84
N GLY A 192 18.98 1.95 -17.05
CA GLY A 192 19.01 1.85 -15.60
C GLY A 192 18.17 0.67 -15.07
N GLU A 193 17.02 0.39 -15.69
CA GLU A 193 16.19 -0.77 -15.33
C GLU A 193 16.93 -2.09 -15.60
N GLU A 194 17.60 -2.17 -16.75
CA GLU A 194 18.41 -3.34 -17.12
C GLU A 194 19.61 -3.53 -16.17
N LEU A 195 20.34 -2.46 -15.85
CA LEU A 195 21.44 -2.51 -14.89
C LEU A 195 20.99 -3.01 -13.52
N VAL A 196 19.89 -2.46 -12.98
CA VAL A 196 19.33 -2.90 -11.69
C VAL A 196 18.96 -4.38 -11.73
N GLY A 197 18.33 -4.84 -12.81
CA GLY A 197 18.00 -6.25 -13.00
C GLY A 197 19.22 -7.16 -13.03
N LEU A 198 20.27 -6.77 -13.76
CA LEU A 198 21.52 -7.53 -13.86
C LEU A 198 22.26 -7.62 -12.53
N TYR A 199 22.30 -6.54 -11.75
CA TYR A 199 22.88 -6.57 -10.40
C TYR A 199 22.11 -7.53 -9.48
N LEU A 200 20.78 -7.49 -9.47
CA LEU A 200 19.98 -8.42 -8.66
C LEU A 200 20.17 -9.88 -9.10
N GLN A 201 20.30 -10.14 -10.40
CA GLN A 201 20.63 -11.47 -10.92
C GLN A 201 22.03 -11.90 -10.49
N LYS A 202 23.02 -11.00 -10.56
CA LYS A 202 24.41 -11.25 -10.14
C LYS A 202 24.45 -11.64 -8.66
N PHE A 203 23.74 -10.88 -7.82
CA PHE A 203 23.66 -11.15 -6.40
C PHE A 203 22.96 -12.48 -6.09
N ASN A 204 21.87 -12.80 -6.80
CA ASN A 204 21.25 -14.12 -6.68
C ASN A 204 22.25 -15.23 -7.04
N ALA A 205 22.97 -15.11 -8.15
CA ALA A 205 23.98 -16.10 -8.54
C ALA A 205 25.06 -16.29 -7.47
N ILE A 206 25.57 -15.20 -6.88
CA ILE A 206 26.52 -15.23 -5.75
C ILE A 206 25.90 -15.97 -4.55
N SER A 207 24.64 -15.71 -4.21
CA SER A 207 23.96 -16.36 -3.07
C SER A 207 23.78 -17.89 -3.24
N TYR A 208 23.79 -18.37 -4.49
CA TYR A 208 23.74 -19.80 -4.83
C TYR A 208 25.12 -20.38 -5.16
N GLU A 209 26.20 -19.64 -4.88
CA GLU A 209 27.59 -20.03 -5.19
C GLU A 209 27.86 -20.31 -6.68
N ARG A 210 27.06 -19.72 -7.57
CA ARG A 210 27.20 -19.83 -9.03
C ARG A 210 28.10 -18.73 -9.58
N TYR A 211 29.39 -18.80 -9.25
CA TYR A 211 30.34 -17.73 -9.56
C TYR A 211 30.62 -17.56 -11.06
N GLU A 212 30.47 -18.60 -11.87
CA GLU A 212 30.56 -18.50 -13.34
C GLU A 212 29.43 -17.63 -13.90
N ASP A 213 28.18 -17.92 -13.50
CA ASP A 213 27.01 -17.10 -13.86
C ASP A 213 27.19 -15.65 -13.41
N ALA A 214 27.67 -15.45 -12.17
CA ALA A 214 27.93 -14.11 -11.63
C ALA A 214 29.00 -13.36 -12.44
N SER A 215 30.05 -14.06 -12.90
CA SER A 215 31.10 -13.48 -13.75
C SER A 215 30.56 -13.04 -15.10
N ASP A 216 29.72 -13.86 -15.74
CA ASP A 216 29.12 -13.53 -17.03
C ASP A 216 28.12 -12.37 -16.92
N LEU A 217 27.35 -12.32 -15.82
CA LEU A 217 26.50 -11.17 -15.50
C LEU A 217 27.34 -9.90 -15.27
N ASN A 218 28.50 -10.02 -14.61
CA ASN A 218 29.40 -8.89 -14.40
C ASN A 218 29.95 -8.33 -15.72
N LYS A 219 30.28 -9.18 -16.69
CA LYS A 219 30.71 -8.73 -18.03
C LYS A 219 29.60 -7.94 -18.74
N LYS A 220 28.34 -8.37 -18.62
CA LYS A 220 27.19 -7.64 -19.18
C LYS A 220 26.99 -6.28 -18.53
N ILE A 221 27.12 -6.22 -17.20
CA ILE A 221 27.06 -4.96 -16.44
C ILE A 221 28.14 -4.00 -16.93
N GLN A 222 29.40 -4.45 -17.00
CA GLN A 222 30.51 -3.63 -17.49
C GLN A 222 30.32 -3.14 -18.92
N ALA A 223 29.75 -3.97 -19.80
CA ALA A 223 29.45 -3.58 -21.16
C ALA A 223 28.38 -2.47 -21.24
N LEU A 224 27.38 -2.49 -20.35
CA LEU A 224 26.34 -1.45 -20.27
C LEU A 224 26.83 -0.17 -19.59
N GLU A 225 27.74 -0.27 -18.61
CA GLU A 225 28.33 0.88 -17.92
C GLU A 225 29.39 1.62 -18.77
N ALA A 226 29.92 0.97 -19.81
CA ALA A 226 30.90 1.55 -20.73
C ALA A 226 30.30 2.39 -21.88
N VAL A 227 28.97 2.46 -21.96
CA VAL A 227 28.20 3.22 -22.96
C VAL A 227 27.81 4.59 -22.40
#